data_AF-A0A0X8LAB6-F1
#
_entry.id   AF-A0A0X8LAB6-F1
#
_cell.length_a   1.000
_cell.length_b   1.000
_cell.length_c   1.000
_cell.angle_alpha   90.00
_cell.angle_beta   90.00
_cell.angle_gamma   90.00
#
_symmetry.space_group_name_H-M   'P 1'
#
loop_
_entity.id
_entity.type
_entity.pdbx_description
1 polymer ?
#
loop_
_entity_poly.entity_id
_entity_poly.type
_entity_poly.pdbx_seq_one_letter_code
_entity_poly.pdbx_strand_id
1 'polypeptide(L)'
;MLGHAVRTEHDGNSALRAASEFRPDVVLLDIGLPGLNGYEVASRIREQPSLDHTVLVAITANQELFQSMQLDASSKKRQPRF
;
A
#
# COMPACT_ATOMS: atom_id res chain seq x y z
N MET A 1 -24.31 -7.67 12.59
CA MET A 1 -23.16 -6.73 12.65
C MET A 1 -22.09 -7.32 11.74
N LEU A 2 -21.79 -6.69 10.60
CA LEU A 2 -20.64 -7.11 9.77
C LEU A 2 -19.39 -6.57 10.47
N GLY A 3 -18.75 -7.40 11.29
CA GLY A 3 -17.48 -7.06 11.92
C GLY A 3 -16.33 -7.37 10.97
N HIS A 4 -15.38 -6.45 10.84
CA HIS A 4 -14.10 -6.71 10.18
C HIS A 4 -13.01 -6.84 11.25
N ALA A 5 -12.14 -7.84 11.11
CA ALA A 5 -10.92 -7.91 11.91
C ALA A 5 -9.92 -6.88 11.35
N VAL A 6 -9.36 -6.04 12.22
CA VAL A 6 -8.46 -4.96 11.82
C VAL A 6 -7.15 -5.08 12.57
N ARG A 7 -6.03 -4.84 11.86
CA ARG A 7 -4.70 -4.66 12.43
C ARG A 7 -4.11 -3.36 11.88
N THR A 8 -3.39 -2.64 12.73
CA THR A 8 -2.78 -1.36 12.38
C THR A 8 -1.29 -1.44 12.67
N GLU A 9 -0.48 -1.09 11.68
CA GLU A 9 0.97 -1.03 11.77
C GLU A 9 1.43 0.37 11.40
N HIS A 10 2.53 0.83 12.01
CA HIS A 10 3.03 2.21 11.85
C HIS A 10 4.39 2.30 11.15
N ASP A 11 4.92 1.15 10.71
CA ASP A 11 6.17 1.06 9.95
C ASP A 11 6.08 -0.05 8.88
N GLY A 12 6.92 0.05 7.86
CA GLY A 12 6.85 -0.86 6.71
C GLY A 12 7.20 -2.31 7.04
N ASN A 13 8.18 -2.56 7.90
CA ASN A 13 8.55 -3.93 8.30
C ASN A 13 7.47 -4.55 9.18
N SER A 14 6.92 -3.72 10.07
CA SER A 14 5.63 -3.79 10.76
C SER A 14 4.56 -4.47 9.92
N ALA A 15 4.16 -3.69 8.90
CA ALA A 15 3.12 -4.01 7.94
C ALA A 15 3.38 -5.28 7.14
N LEU A 16 4.63 -5.52 6.71
CA LEU A 16 4.95 -6.71 5.91
C LEU A 16 4.79 -8.00 6.70
N ARG A 17 5.27 -8.04 7.96
CA ARG A 17 5.06 -9.21 8.83
C ARG A 17 3.58 -9.43 9.12
N ALA A 18 2.88 -8.36 9.49
CA ALA A 18 1.45 -8.42 9.76
C ALA A 18 0.64 -8.90 8.54
N ALA A 19 0.97 -8.44 7.33
CA ALA A 19 0.30 -8.85 6.11
C ALA A 19 0.47 -10.36 5.84
N SER A 20 1.68 -10.89 6.00
CA SER A 20 1.95 -12.32 5.78
C SER A 20 1.23 -13.23 6.80
N GLU A 21 1.12 -12.78 8.06
CA GLU A 21 0.45 -13.52 9.13
C GLU A 21 -1.07 -13.40 9.09
N PHE A 22 -1.57 -12.18 8.89
CA PHE A 22 -3.00 -11.86 8.95
C PHE A 22 -3.73 -12.15 7.64
N ARG A 23 -3.02 -12.09 6.51
CA ARG A 23 -3.54 -12.30 5.15
C ARG A 23 -4.83 -11.49 4.90
N PRO A 24 -4.74 -10.15 4.95
CA PRO A 24 -5.90 -9.29 4.84
C PRO A 24 -6.50 -9.32 3.43
N ASP A 25 -7.83 -9.22 3.35
CA ASP A 25 -8.54 -8.95 2.09
C ASP A 25 -8.25 -7.54 1.56
N VAL A 26 -8.05 -6.58 2.47
CA VAL A 26 -7.83 -5.16 2.14
C VAL A 26 -6.71 -4.58 3.00
N VAL A 27 -5.80 -3.85 2.37
CA VAL A 27 -4.76 -3.05 3.04
C VAL A 27 -4.96 -1.60 2.68
N LEU A 28 -5.13 -0.76 3.70
CA LEU A 28 -5.06 0.70 3.58
C LEU A 28 -3.62 1.11 3.85
N LEU A 29 -2.93 1.61 2.83
CA LEU A 29 -1.50 1.91 2.90
C LEU A 29 -1.26 3.40 2.74
N ASP A 30 -0.71 4.04 3.76
CA ASP A 30 -0.29 5.43 3.66
C ASP A 30 1.00 5.54 2.83
N ILE A 31 0.93 6.27 1.72
CA ILE A 31 2.07 6.52 0.83
C ILE A 31 2.61 7.95 0.97
N GLY A 32 1.91 8.82 1.71
CA GLY A 32 2.19 10.25 1.79
C GLY A 32 2.96 10.70 3.04
N LEU A 33 3.16 9.81 4.02
CA LEU A 33 3.86 10.15 5.26
C LEU A 33 5.39 10.20 5.07
N PRO A 34 6.06 11.28 5.54
CA PRO A 34 7.52 11.34 5.61
C PRO A 34 8.07 10.18 6.44
N GLY A 35 9.04 9.46 5.88
CA GLY A 35 9.71 8.35 6.58
C GLY A 35 9.05 6.99 6.43
N LEU A 36 7.91 6.88 5.73
CA LEU A 36 7.27 5.60 5.42
C LEU A 36 7.49 5.24 3.95
N ASN A 37 8.11 4.08 3.66
CA ASN A 37 8.34 3.61 2.29
C ASN A 37 7.09 2.91 1.71
N GLY A 38 5.92 3.58 1.74
CA GLY A 38 4.63 2.97 1.36
C GLY A 38 4.65 2.28 -0.01
N TYR A 39 5.36 2.83 -1.00
CA TYR A 39 5.53 2.17 -2.30
C TYR A 39 6.31 0.84 -2.24
N GLU A 40 7.35 0.79 -1.41
CA GLU A 40 8.17 -0.41 -1.26
C GLU A 40 7.42 -1.50 -0.49
N VAL A 41 6.59 -1.12 0.50
CA VAL A 41 5.65 -2.02 1.18
C VAL A 41 4.65 -2.58 0.18
N ALA A 42 4.04 -1.74 -0.66
CA ALA A 42 3.10 -2.18 -1.69
C ALA A 42 3.76 -3.19 -2.64
N SER A 43 4.97 -2.90 -3.14
CA SER A 43 5.72 -3.80 -4.02
C SER A 43 5.95 -5.17 -3.37
N ARG A 44 6.43 -5.19 -2.12
CA ARG A 44 6.70 -6.43 -1.40
C ARG A 44 5.45 -7.22 -1.03
N ILE A 45 4.32 -6.58 -0.81
CA ILE A 45 3.04 -7.28 -0.63
C ILE A 45 2.66 -7.99 -1.92
N ARG A 46 2.85 -7.36 -3.08
CA ARG A 46 2.55 -7.94 -4.40
C ARG A 46 3.50 -9.06 -4.83
N GLU A 47 4.70 -9.09 -4.28
CA GLU A 47 5.65 -10.19 -4.50
C GLU A 47 5.28 -11.46 -3.73
N GLN A 48 4.28 -11.41 -2.82
CA GLN A 48 3.84 -12.56 -2.04
C GLN A 48 2.62 -13.24 -2.67
N PRO A 49 2.76 -14.47 -3.20
CA PRO A 49 1.63 -15.19 -3.81
C PRO A 49 0.46 -15.42 -2.86
N SER A 50 0.74 -15.53 -1.55
CA SER A 50 -0.29 -15.67 -0.52
C SER A 50 -1.19 -14.43 -0.37
N LEU A 51 -0.82 -13.30 -0.96
CA LEU A 51 -1.51 -12.01 -0.89
C LEU A 51 -2.02 -11.54 -2.26
N ASP A 52 -2.06 -12.42 -3.26
CA ASP A 52 -2.56 -12.09 -4.60
C ASP A 52 -4.02 -11.59 -4.58
N HIS A 53 -4.81 -12.06 -3.62
CA HIS A 53 -6.20 -11.64 -3.42
C HIS A 53 -6.35 -10.29 -2.70
N THR A 54 -5.28 -9.82 -2.04
CA THR A 54 -5.31 -8.60 -1.24
C THR A 54 -5.51 -7.37 -2.11
N VAL A 55 -6.52 -6.56 -1.77
CA VAL A 55 -6.75 -5.25 -2.39
C VAL A 55 -5.91 -4.21 -1.66
N LEU A 56 -4.94 -3.62 -2.36
CA LEU A 56 -4.18 -2.48 -1.85
C LEU A 56 -4.90 -1.18 -2.22
N VAL A 57 -5.22 -0.38 -1.20
CA VAL A 57 -5.75 0.98 -1.36
C VAL A 57 -4.70 1.95 -0.81
N ALA A 58 -4.05 2.68 -1.71
CA ALA A 58 -3.15 3.75 -1.30
C ALA A 58 -3.96 4.94 -0.75
N ILE A 59 -3.56 5.42 0.42
CA ILE A 59 -4.06 6.63 1.03
C ILE A 59 -2.93 7.67 0.96
N THR A 60 -3.23 8.83 0.40
CA THR A 60 -2.33 9.98 0.41
C THR A 60 -3.07 11.19 0.97
N ALA A 61 -2.49 11.84 1.97
CA ALA A 61 -2.95 13.15 2.44
C ALA A 61 -2.27 14.31 1.70
N ASN A 62 -1.31 14.03 0.80
CA ASN A 62 -0.51 15.03 0.12
C ASN A 62 -0.97 15.24 -1.34
N GLN A 63 -1.45 16.44 -1.63
CA GLN A 63 -1.91 16.87 -2.95
C GLN A 63 -0.79 16.89 -4.01
N GLU A 64 0.43 17.24 -3.61
CA GLU A 64 1.59 17.29 -4.52
C GLU A 64 2.01 15.89 -4.96
N LEU A 65 1.99 14.91 -4.05
CA LEU A 65 2.25 13.50 -4.35
C LEU A 65 1.17 12.93 -5.30
N PHE A 66 -0.09 13.32 -5.11
CA PHE A 66 -1.16 12.91 -6.02
C PHE A 66 -0.98 13.47 -7.44
N GLN A 67 -0.49 14.71 -7.56
CA GLN A 67 -0.16 15.32 -8.85
C GLN A 67 1.03 14.64 -9.52
N SER A 68 2.10 14.32 -8.78
CA SER A 68 3.26 13.62 -9.35
C SER A 68 2.89 12.24 -9.88
N MET A 69 2.05 11.47 -9.17
CA MET A 69 1.53 10.19 -9.65
C MET A 69 0.70 10.31 -10.94
N GLN A 70 -0.13 11.35 -11.06
CA GLN A 70 -0.90 11.58 -12.29
C GLN A 70 -0.01 11.98 -13.47
N LEU A 71 1.04 12.76 -13.21
CA LEU A 71 2.04 13.12 -14.20
C LEU A 71 2.86 11.91 -14.66
N ASP A 72 3.26 11.03 -13.73
CA ASP A 72 3.97 9.78 -14.01
C ASP A 72 3.07 8.73 -14.70
N ALA A 73 1.76 8.76 -14.48
CA ALA A 73 0.82 7.94 -15.28
C ALA A 73 0.68 8.45 -16.73
N SER A 74 0.84 9.76 -16.95
CA SER A 74 0.70 10.41 -18.27
C SER A 74 2.01 10.42 -19.07
N SER A 75 3.16 10.48 -18.40
CA SER A 75 4.48 10.24 -18.99
C SER A 75 4.77 8.75 -18.96
N LYS A 76 5.11 8.12 -20.08
CA LYS A 76 5.36 6.66 -20.17
C LYS A 76 6.54 6.11 -19.31
N LYS A 77 7.10 6.92 -18.39
CA LYS A 77 8.00 6.51 -17.29
C LYS A 77 7.16 5.92 -16.15
N ARG A 78 6.94 4.62 -16.26
CA ARG A 78 6.13 3.78 -15.35
C ARG A 78 6.48 4.04 -13.87
N GLN A 79 5.51 4.50 -13.10
CA GLN A 79 4.79 3.82 -11.99
C GLN A 79 3.43 4.57 -11.82
N PRO A 80 2.27 3.92 -11.54
CA PRO A 80 2.10 2.70 -10.74
C PRO A 80 1.38 1.55 -11.47
N ARG A 81 1.61 0.31 -11.03
CA ARG A 81 0.54 -0.69 -10.97
C ARG A 81 0.52 -1.15 -9.52
N PHE A 82 -0.62 -1.01 -8.87
CA PHE A 82 -0.88 -1.86 -7.71
C PHE A 82 -0.80 -3.30 -8.17
#